data_AF-A0A7R9SYC9-F1
#
_entry.id   AF-A0A7R9SYC9-F1
#
_cell.length_a   1.000
_cell.length_b   1.000
_cell.length_c   1.000
_cell.angle_alpha   90.00
_cell.angle_beta   90.00
_cell.angle_gamma   90.00
#
_symmetry.space_group_name_H-M   'P 1'
#
loop_
_entity.id
_entity.type
_entity.pdbx_description
1 polymer ?
#
loop_
_entity_poly.entity_id
_entity_poly.type
_entity_poly.pdbx_seq_one_letter_code
_entity_poly.pdbx_strand_id
1 'polypeptide(L)'
;FDVRACEAQSNALRDLAHALRAKHLPRRRFKFSQDFSRRGYAGALEHVLESASDTSTANGDDARTARPADIGGREAALENFDGGKTQVIDVDVSGLDATIRDGRDAVVVCRGRATALRLARLTNCIVLCAGEMGSVDGPVYVEECTQGAVAVDSRQLRIHDSQGVAFYVAVSSTPIMEDSSNLKFAPWRDEDGTGDVHVQDFNRVLRDDGMGTCNWSTIDATSRVLTGLNTEEAVLSAARGLLCT
;
A
#
# COMPACT_ATOMS: atom_id res chain seq x y z
N PHE A 1 49.28 33.74 -4.90
CA PHE A 1 48.48 32.59 -4.45
C PHE A 1 49.23 31.32 -4.81
N ASP A 2 49.55 30.49 -3.81
CA ASP A 2 50.32 29.27 -4.05
C ASP A 2 49.39 28.13 -4.45
N VAL A 3 49.31 27.89 -5.77
CA VAL A 3 48.44 26.86 -6.37
C VAL A 3 48.83 25.46 -5.88
N ARG A 4 50.13 25.19 -5.66
CA ARG A 4 50.61 23.88 -5.22
C ARG A 4 50.20 23.57 -3.79
N ALA A 5 50.19 24.58 -2.91
CA ALA A 5 49.68 24.43 -1.56
C ALA A 5 48.18 24.10 -1.54
N CYS A 6 47.40 24.71 -2.43
CA CYS A 6 45.96 24.46 -2.58
C CYS A 6 45.68 23.05 -3.15
N GLU A 7 46.43 22.61 -4.16
CA GLU A 7 46.36 21.25 -4.72
C GLU A 7 46.72 20.19 -3.67
N ALA A 8 47.77 20.41 -2.87
CA ALA A 8 48.15 19.52 -1.79
C ALA A 8 47.05 19.38 -0.73
N GLN A 9 46.41 20.49 -0.33
CA GLN A 9 45.27 20.47 0.59
C GLN A 9 44.04 19.76 -0.02
N SER A 10 43.75 19.99 -1.31
CA SER A 10 42.65 19.32 -2.02
C SER A 10 42.83 17.81 -2.05
N ASN A 11 44.06 17.34 -2.30
CA ASN A 11 44.39 15.91 -2.31
C ASN A 11 44.31 15.30 -0.90
N ALA A 12 44.89 15.94 0.11
CA ALA A 12 44.83 15.46 1.50
C ALA A 12 43.38 15.33 2.03
N LEU A 13 42.49 16.28 1.69
CA LEU A 13 41.07 16.19 2.03
C LEU A 13 40.36 15.05 1.28
N ARG A 14 40.71 14.81 0.02
CA ARG A 14 40.15 13.73 -0.81
C ARG A 14 40.55 12.36 -0.26
N ASP A 15 41.81 12.19 0.15
CA ASP A 15 42.32 10.96 0.76
C ASP A 15 41.68 10.68 2.12
N LEU A 16 41.52 11.72 2.97
CA LEU A 16 40.82 11.61 4.25
C LEU A 16 39.35 11.20 4.06
N ALA A 17 38.66 11.79 3.08
CA ALA A 17 37.29 11.40 2.74
C ALA A 17 37.20 9.94 2.26
N HIS A 18 38.18 9.44 1.50
CA HIS A 18 38.27 8.02 1.13
C HIS A 18 38.51 7.11 2.35
N ALA A 19 39.40 7.49 3.26
CA ALA A 19 39.69 6.72 4.48
C ALA A 19 38.46 6.62 5.40
N LEU A 20 37.74 7.73 5.62
CA LEU A 20 36.50 7.72 6.40
C LEU A 20 35.40 6.89 5.72
N ARG A 21 35.20 7.03 4.40
CA ARG A 21 34.26 6.20 3.65
C ARG A 21 34.59 4.72 3.78
N ALA A 22 35.86 4.32 3.66
CA ALA A 22 36.28 2.92 3.82
C ALA A 22 36.10 2.39 5.25
N LYS A 23 36.22 3.25 6.27
CA LYS A 23 36.01 2.90 7.68
C LYS A 23 34.52 2.73 8.04
N HIS A 24 33.64 3.54 7.42
CA HIS A 24 32.21 3.59 7.74
C HIS A 24 31.31 2.88 6.71
N LEU A 25 31.85 2.36 5.60
CA LEU A 25 31.10 1.50 4.69
C LEU A 25 30.79 0.14 5.38
N PRO A 26 29.53 -0.32 5.40
CA PRO A 26 29.20 -1.62 5.96
C PRO A 26 29.86 -2.74 5.15
N ARG A 27 30.85 -3.41 5.74
CA ARG A 27 31.63 -4.48 5.09
C ARG A 27 30.78 -5.75 4.95
N ARG A 28 29.99 -5.85 3.87
CA ARG A 28 29.20 -7.04 3.55
C ARG A 28 30.10 -8.27 3.36
N ARG A 29 29.73 -9.37 4.01
CA ARG A 29 29.68 -10.70 3.39
C ARG A 29 28.43 -11.45 3.86
N PHE A 30 27.28 -11.09 3.30
CA PHE A 30 26.10 -11.96 3.33
C PHE A 30 26.46 -13.24 2.57
N LYS A 31 26.53 -14.37 3.26
CA LYS A 31 26.58 -15.70 2.64
C LYS A 31 25.15 -16.25 2.62
N PHE A 32 24.62 -16.45 1.42
CA PHE A 32 23.37 -17.17 1.23
C PHE A 32 23.69 -18.67 1.29
N SER A 33 23.23 -19.38 2.32
CA SER A 33 23.33 -20.84 2.38
C SER A 33 22.02 -21.42 1.90
N GLN A 34 22.02 -22.04 0.72
CA GLN A 34 20.90 -22.87 0.28
C GLN A 34 20.90 -24.16 1.09
N ASP A 35 19.82 -24.44 1.82
CA ASP A 35 19.46 -25.81 2.20
C ASP A 35 17.93 -25.97 2.39
N PHE A 36 17.18 -25.69 1.32
CA PHE A 36 15.77 -26.10 1.25
C PHE A 36 15.67 -27.58 0.83
N SER A 37 16.04 -28.45 1.76
CA SER A 37 15.89 -29.89 1.61
C SER A 37 14.41 -30.31 1.71
N ARG A 38 13.92 -30.89 0.60
CA ARG A 38 12.54 -31.29 0.32
C ARG A 38 11.80 -32.01 1.47
N ARG A 39 10.63 -31.49 1.85
CA ARG A 39 9.41 -32.17 2.35
C ARG A 39 8.30 -31.11 2.36
N GLY A 40 7.10 -31.32 1.82
CA GLY A 40 6.53 -32.49 1.16
C GLY A 40 5.03 -32.54 1.42
N TYR A 41 4.22 -32.03 0.50
CA TYR A 41 2.76 -32.10 0.56
C TYR A 41 2.19 -32.41 -0.84
N ALA A 42 2.22 -33.69 -1.18
CA ALA A 42 1.41 -34.26 -2.24
C ALA A 42 0.48 -35.29 -1.58
N GLY A 43 -0.83 -35.09 -1.66
CA GLY A 43 -1.84 -35.97 -1.06
C GLY A 43 -2.79 -35.28 -0.08
N ALA A 44 -3.67 -34.41 -0.59
CA ALA A 44 -4.96 -34.02 0.02
C ALA A 44 -5.82 -33.18 -0.95
N LEU A 45 -5.86 -33.53 -2.24
CA LEU A 45 -6.69 -32.83 -3.24
C LEU A 45 -7.41 -33.84 -4.14
N GLU A 46 -8.45 -34.46 -3.59
CA GLU A 46 -9.54 -35.06 -4.36
C GLU A 46 -10.73 -35.29 -3.42
N HIS A 47 -11.95 -35.26 -3.97
CA HIS A 47 -13.21 -35.61 -3.30
C HIS A 47 -13.89 -34.56 -2.38
N VAL A 48 -14.26 -33.39 -2.93
CA VAL A 48 -15.65 -32.88 -2.83
C VAL A 48 -16.05 -32.25 -4.17
N LEU A 49 -16.77 -33.03 -4.98
CA LEU A 49 -17.57 -32.57 -6.12
C LEU A 49 -18.86 -31.91 -5.54
N GLU A 50 -19.26 -30.71 -6.00
CA GLU A 50 -20.26 -30.50 -7.09
C GLU A 50 -21.72 -30.43 -6.57
N SER A 51 -22.63 -29.74 -7.30
CA SER A 51 -23.98 -29.24 -6.88
C SER A 51 -23.97 -27.90 -6.14
N ALA A 52 -24.85 -26.91 -6.36
CA ALA A 52 -25.92 -26.65 -7.35
C ALA A 52 -26.20 -25.11 -7.32
N SER A 53 -26.13 -24.33 -8.41
CA SER A 53 -27.21 -23.92 -9.33
C SER A 53 -28.48 -23.25 -8.74
N ASP A 54 -28.85 -22.08 -9.33
CA ASP A 54 -30.18 -21.39 -9.36
C ASP A 54 -30.68 -20.67 -8.07
N THR A 55 -31.57 -19.65 -8.00
CA THR A 55 -32.20 -18.60 -8.87
C THR A 55 -33.20 -17.81 -7.97
N SER A 56 -33.47 -16.49 -8.00
CA SER A 56 -32.93 -15.27 -8.65
C SER A 56 -33.60 -13.98 -8.05
N THR A 57 -33.40 -12.80 -8.66
CA THR A 57 -34.32 -11.60 -8.72
C THR A 57 -34.78 -10.85 -7.44
N ALA A 58 -34.44 -9.55 -7.31
CA ALA A 58 -35.34 -8.41 -7.68
C ALA A 58 -35.08 -7.09 -6.90
N ASN A 59 -34.93 -5.99 -7.66
CA ASN A 59 -35.38 -4.58 -7.46
C ASN A 59 -35.28 -3.85 -6.10
N GLY A 60 -34.84 -2.59 -6.15
CA GLY A 60 -35.13 -1.58 -5.11
C GLY A 60 -34.24 -0.33 -5.22
N ASP A 61 -34.77 0.76 -5.79
CA ASP A 61 -34.08 2.05 -5.93
C ASP A 61 -33.85 2.75 -4.56
N ASP A 62 -32.82 3.60 -4.44
CA ASP A 62 -32.94 5.06 -4.63
C ASP A 62 -31.79 5.87 -3.96
N ALA A 63 -31.62 7.11 -4.44
CA ALA A 63 -31.17 8.30 -3.71
C ALA A 63 -29.66 8.60 -3.43
N ARG A 64 -29.19 9.61 -4.18
CA ARG A 64 -28.35 10.78 -3.76
C ARG A 64 -26.82 10.66 -3.85
N THR A 65 -26.34 10.86 -5.09
CA THR A 65 -24.96 11.29 -5.38
C THR A 65 -24.67 12.70 -4.85
N ALA A 66 -23.63 12.84 -4.04
CA ALA A 66 -23.01 14.14 -3.76
C ALA A 66 -22.14 14.54 -4.97
N ARG A 67 -22.28 15.77 -5.47
CA ARG A 67 -21.41 16.29 -6.54
C ARG A 67 -20.07 16.74 -5.95
N PRO A 68 -18.91 16.28 -6.46
CA PRO A 68 -17.64 16.92 -6.15
C PRO A 68 -17.62 18.35 -6.72
N ALA A 69 -16.92 19.25 -6.03
CA ALA A 69 -16.84 20.65 -6.42
C ALA A 69 -15.88 20.86 -7.59
N ASP A 70 -16.39 21.44 -8.68
CA ASP A 70 -15.56 21.94 -9.78
C ASP A 70 -14.86 23.24 -9.34
N ILE A 71 -13.55 23.16 -9.10
CA ILE A 71 -12.66 24.30 -8.90
C ILE A 71 -11.38 24.00 -9.68
N GLY A 72 -10.97 24.92 -10.56
CA GLY A 72 -9.86 24.75 -11.50
C GLY A 72 -8.44 24.71 -10.91
N GLY A 73 -8.20 23.84 -9.93
CA GLY A 73 -6.89 23.30 -9.61
C GLY A 73 -6.55 22.12 -10.53
N ARG A 74 -5.27 21.82 -10.71
CA ARG A 74 -4.80 20.60 -11.43
C ARG A 74 -4.77 19.37 -10.51
N GLU A 75 -5.57 19.38 -9.46
CA GLU A 75 -5.52 18.45 -8.34
C GLU A 75 -6.94 18.14 -7.87
N ALA A 76 -7.25 16.85 -7.73
CA ALA A 76 -8.51 16.38 -7.14
C ALA A 76 -8.35 16.29 -5.62
N ALA A 77 -9.06 17.13 -4.87
CA ALA A 77 -8.94 17.21 -3.41
C ALA A 77 -10.22 16.77 -2.69
N LEU A 78 -10.09 15.89 -1.70
CA LEU A 78 -11.13 15.54 -0.73
C LEU A 78 -10.58 15.77 0.68
N GLU A 79 -11.19 16.69 1.44
CA GLU A 79 -10.69 17.11 2.74
C GLU A 79 -11.80 17.21 3.79
N ASN A 80 -11.45 17.02 5.07
CA ASN A 80 -12.31 17.32 6.23
C ASN A 80 -13.68 16.59 6.20
N PHE A 81 -13.66 15.28 5.98
CA PHE A 81 -14.87 14.45 5.85
C PHE A 81 -15.06 13.45 7.01
N ASP A 82 -16.32 13.14 7.31
CA ASP A 82 -16.74 12.14 8.28
C ASP A 82 -17.88 11.33 7.67
N GLY A 83 -17.61 10.07 7.33
CA GLY A 83 -18.56 9.20 6.63
C GLY A 83 -19.52 8.42 7.53
N GLY A 84 -19.42 8.56 8.86
CA GLY A 84 -20.31 7.87 9.82
C GLY A 84 -20.42 6.36 9.60
N LYS A 85 -19.33 5.71 9.16
CA LYS A 85 -19.19 4.29 8.80
C LYS A 85 -20.08 3.77 7.65
N THR A 86 -20.82 4.64 6.96
CA THR A 86 -21.81 4.23 5.95
C THR A 86 -21.64 4.92 4.59
N GLN A 87 -20.95 6.07 4.56
CA GLN A 87 -20.76 6.85 3.35
C GLN A 87 -19.75 6.20 2.40
N VAL A 88 -20.11 6.20 1.11
CA VAL A 88 -19.20 5.97 -0.02
C VAL A 88 -19.03 7.33 -0.71
N ILE A 89 -17.78 7.71 -0.99
CA ILE A 89 -17.42 8.99 -1.61
C ILE A 89 -16.64 8.71 -2.89
N ASP A 90 -17.25 8.95 -4.04
CA ASP A 90 -16.56 8.90 -5.33
C ASP A 90 -15.79 10.20 -5.59
N VAL A 91 -14.52 10.07 -5.97
CA VAL A 91 -13.60 11.17 -6.32
C VAL A 91 -13.05 10.91 -7.71
N ASP A 92 -13.36 11.78 -8.69
CA ASP A 92 -12.72 11.69 -10.02
C ASP A 92 -11.27 12.19 -9.93
N VAL A 93 -10.33 11.34 -10.34
CA VAL A 93 -8.88 11.60 -10.32
C VAL A 93 -8.29 11.60 -11.73
N SER A 94 -9.12 11.59 -12.77
CA SER A 94 -8.72 11.36 -14.17
C SER A 94 -7.74 12.41 -14.72
N GLY A 95 -6.46 12.04 -14.78
CA GLY A 95 -5.37 12.89 -15.28
C GLY A 95 -4.89 13.95 -14.29
N LEU A 96 -5.24 13.83 -13.01
CA LEU A 96 -4.93 14.78 -11.95
C LEU A 96 -4.04 14.14 -10.87
N ASP A 97 -3.28 14.98 -10.16
CA ASP A 97 -2.77 14.58 -8.85
C ASP A 97 -3.96 14.54 -7.88
N ALA A 98 -3.99 13.60 -6.94
CA ALA A 98 -5.12 13.42 -6.03
C ALA A 98 -4.67 13.47 -4.57
N THR A 99 -5.34 14.28 -3.75
CA THR A 99 -5.09 14.42 -2.31
C THR A 99 -6.37 14.13 -1.53
N ILE A 100 -6.34 13.10 -0.69
CA ILE A 100 -7.43 12.74 0.22
C ILE A 100 -6.90 12.86 1.64
N ARG A 101 -7.44 13.78 2.44
CA ARG A 101 -6.90 14.05 3.78
C ARG A 101 -7.93 14.45 4.83
N ASP A 102 -7.53 14.36 6.10
CA ASP A 102 -8.32 14.78 7.26
C ASP A 102 -9.72 14.15 7.25
N GLY A 103 -9.75 12.82 7.14
CA GLY A 103 -10.96 12.05 6.86
C GLY A 103 -11.16 10.91 7.84
N ARG A 104 -12.42 10.60 8.19
CA ARG A 104 -12.73 9.42 8.98
C ARG A 104 -13.98 8.65 8.54
N ASP A 105 -14.02 7.38 8.93
CA ASP A 105 -15.20 6.53 8.93
C ASP A 105 -15.93 6.46 7.58
N ALA A 106 -15.19 6.37 6.45
CA ALA A 106 -15.76 6.36 5.10
C ALA A 106 -15.08 5.37 4.14
N VAL A 107 -15.81 4.97 3.10
CA VAL A 107 -15.23 4.35 1.89
C VAL A 107 -15.01 5.46 0.86
N VAL A 108 -13.78 5.60 0.34
CA VAL A 108 -13.44 6.57 -0.71
C VAL A 108 -13.03 5.82 -1.98
N VAL A 109 -13.66 6.14 -3.11
CA VAL A 109 -13.46 5.47 -4.40
C VAL A 109 -12.85 6.47 -5.38
N CYS A 110 -11.59 6.28 -5.73
CA CYS A 110 -10.89 7.10 -6.71
C CYS A 110 -11.20 6.59 -8.12
N ARG A 111 -11.91 7.39 -8.92
CA ARG A 111 -12.36 7.07 -10.27
C ARG A 111 -11.36 7.54 -11.32
N GLY A 112 -10.90 6.62 -12.16
CA GLY A 112 -9.99 6.92 -13.28
C GLY A 112 -8.50 6.84 -12.92
N ARG A 113 -7.65 7.48 -13.73
CA ARG A 113 -6.18 7.38 -13.60
C ARG A 113 -5.56 8.64 -12.99
N ALA A 114 -5.08 8.55 -11.76
CA ALA A 114 -4.36 9.64 -11.10
C ALA A 114 -2.90 9.73 -11.58
N THR A 115 -2.32 10.93 -11.66
CA THR A 115 -0.88 11.10 -11.90
C THR A 115 -0.04 10.89 -10.63
N ALA A 116 -0.59 11.17 -9.46
CA ALA A 116 -0.07 10.80 -8.14
C ALA A 116 -1.23 10.73 -7.14
N LEU A 117 -1.05 10.02 -6.02
CA LEU A 117 -2.05 9.94 -4.95
C LEU A 117 -1.39 10.22 -3.58
N ARG A 118 -1.99 11.10 -2.78
CA ARG A 118 -1.61 11.40 -1.40
C ARG A 118 -2.78 11.12 -0.46
N LEU A 119 -2.55 10.24 0.50
CA LEU A 119 -3.47 9.92 1.58
C LEU A 119 -2.85 10.41 2.89
N ALA A 120 -3.50 11.33 3.60
CA ALA A 120 -2.94 11.94 4.82
C ALA A 120 -3.96 12.05 5.97
N ARG A 121 -3.61 11.62 7.18
CA ARG A 121 -4.49 11.71 8.37
C ARG A 121 -5.89 11.13 8.13
N LEU A 122 -5.93 9.87 7.68
CA LEU A 122 -7.17 9.11 7.52
C LEU A 122 -7.35 8.14 8.69
N THR A 123 -8.55 8.10 9.29
CA THR A 123 -8.87 7.25 10.45
C THR A 123 -10.10 6.37 10.18
N ASN A 124 -9.97 5.05 10.25
CA ASN A 124 -11.05 4.12 9.88
C ASN A 124 -11.61 4.38 8.46
N CYS A 125 -10.73 4.52 7.48
CA CYS A 125 -11.09 4.76 6.08
C CYS A 125 -10.72 3.56 5.19
N ILE A 126 -11.54 3.29 4.19
CA ILE A 126 -11.27 2.32 3.12
C ILE A 126 -11.10 3.07 1.80
N VAL A 127 -9.87 3.18 1.30
CA VAL A 127 -9.56 3.87 0.04
C VAL A 127 -9.39 2.87 -1.08
N LEU A 128 -10.10 3.07 -2.20
CA LEU A 128 -10.13 2.18 -3.36
C LEU A 128 -9.68 2.94 -4.62
N CYS A 129 -8.46 2.67 -5.09
CA CYS A 129 -7.86 3.22 -6.30
C CYS A 129 -7.08 2.13 -7.05
N ALA A 130 -7.76 1.02 -7.35
CA ALA A 130 -7.17 -0.14 -8.00
C ALA A 130 -8.16 -0.83 -8.97
N GLY A 131 -7.64 -1.50 -9.99
CA GLY A 131 -8.44 -2.25 -10.95
C GLY A 131 -9.32 -1.37 -11.84
N GLU A 132 -10.61 -1.69 -11.93
CA GLU A 132 -11.57 -0.97 -12.79
C GLU A 132 -12.05 0.35 -12.18
N MET A 133 -11.92 0.51 -10.86
CA MET A 133 -12.26 1.76 -10.17
C MET A 133 -11.27 2.87 -10.56
N GLY A 134 -9.97 2.58 -10.43
CA GLY A 134 -8.91 3.52 -10.75
C GLY A 134 -7.51 2.92 -10.68
N SER A 135 -6.51 3.73 -10.98
CA SER A 135 -5.09 3.35 -10.98
C SER A 135 -4.23 4.62 -10.84
N VAL A 136 -3.03 4.51 -10.29
CA VAL A 136 -2.11 5.64 -10.07
C VAL A 136 -0.88 5.47 -10.95
N ASP A 137 -0.73 6.31 -11.98
CA ASP A 137 0.43 6.26 -12.86
C ASP A 137 1.74 6.60 -12.12
N GLY A 138 1.71 7.46 -11.11
CA GLY A 138 2.89 7.87 -10.37
C GLY A 138 3.05 7.20 -9.00
N PRO A 139 3.57 7.95 -8.00
CA PRO A 139 3.70 7.48 -6.64
C PRO A 139 2.39 7.61 -5.84
N VAL A 140 2.22 6.70 -4.89
CA VAL A 140 1.27 6.79 -3.78
C VAL A 140 2.04 7.13 -2.51
N TYR A 141 1.60 8.17 -1.81
CA TYR A 141 2.09 8.57 -0.49
C TYR A 141 0.99 8.33 0.54
N VAL A 142 1.32 7.69 1.66
CA VAL A 142 0.42 7.44 2.79
C VAL A 142 1.09 7.91 4.07
N GLU A 143 0.43 8.80 4.81
CA GLU A 143 1.03 9.59 5.89
C GLU A 143 0.01 9.76 7.03
N GLU A 144 0.40 9.53 8.29
CA GLU A 144 -0.48 9.69 9.46
C GLU A 144 -1.80 8.87 9.40
N CYS A 145 -1.85 7.78 8.62
CA CYS A 145 -3.07 6.99 8.43
C CYS A 145 -3.19 5.87 9.48
N THR A 146 -4.34 5.78 10.14
CA THR A 146 -4.58 4.82 11.22
C THR A 146 -5.85 4.02 11.01
N GLN A 147 -5.79 2.71 11.22
CA GLN A 147 -6.91 1.75 11.15
C GLN A 147 -7.70 1.82 9.82
N GLY A 148 -7.65 0.78 8.99
CA GLY A 148 -8.44 0.76 7.75
C GLY A 148 -7.78 0.00 6.62
N ALA A 149 -8.13 0.33 5.38
CA ALA A 149 -7.53 -0.32 4.21
C ALA A 149 -7.30 0.64 3.04
N VAL A 150 -6.26 0.34 2.27
CA VAL A 150 -5.87 1.08 1.06
C VAL A 150 -5.63 0.07 -0.05
N ALA A 151 -6.51 0.06 -1.06
CA ALA A 151 -6.36 -0.72 -2.28
C ALA A 151 -5.82 0.18 -3.40
N VAL A 152 -4.60 -0.11 -3.90
CA VAL A 152 -3.92 0.73 -4.90
C VAL A 152 -3.19 -0.07 -5.97
N ASP A 153 -3.36 0.35 -7.22
CA ASP A 153 -2.49 0.00 -8.35
C ASP A 153 -1.56 1.18 -8.64
N SER A 154 -0.23 0.98 -8.60
CA SER A 154 0.73 2.09 -8.71
C SER A 154 2.16 1.72 -9.14
N ARG A 155 2.96 2.73 -9.50
CA ARG A 155 4.40 2.53 -9.76
C ARG A 155 5.25 2.50 -8.49
N GLN A 156 4.89 3.26 -7.45
CA GLN A 156 5.60 3.33 -6.16
C GLN A 156 4.60 3.51 -5.01
N LEU A 157 4.84 2.86 -3.88
CA LEU A 157 4.10 3.06 -2.63
C LEU A 157 5.07 3.44 -1.51
N ARG A 158 4.80 4.56 -0.84
CA ARG A 158 5.60 5.10 0.28
C ARG A 158 4.68 5.36 1.47
N ILE A 159 5.02 4.78 2.62
CA ILE A 159 4.19 4.84 3.82
C ILE A 159 5.02 5.44 4.96
N HIS A 160 4.43 6.39 5.68
CA HIS A 160 5.05 7.13 6.77
C HIS A 160 4.06 7.27 7.93
N ASP A 161 4.54 7.22 9.18
CA ASP A 161 3.78 7.46 10.42
C ASP A 161 2.35 6.83 10.42
N SER A 162 2.23 5.59 9.96
CA SER A 162 0.93 4.94 9.74
C SER A 162 0.79 3.67 10.58
N GLN A 163 -0.40 3.40 11.12
CA GLN A 163 -0.63 2.30 12.07
C GLN A 163 -1.88 1.47 11.78
N GLY A 164 -1.72 0.14 11.72
CA GLY A 164 -2.87 -0.77 11.63
C GLY A 164 -3.64 -0.70 10.31
N VAL A 165 -2.99 -0.27 9.22
CA VAL A 165 -3.59 -0.16 7.88
C VAL A 165 -3.30 -1.42 7.06
N ALA A 166 -4.33 -1.94 6.39
CA ALA A 166 -4.25 -3.05 5.46
C ALA A 166 -4.09 -2.56 4.01
N PHE A 167 -3.00 -2.94 3.36
CA PHE A 167 -2.64 -2.53 2.00
C PHE A 167 -2.92 -3.68 1.03
N TYR A 168 -3.79 -3.44 0.05
CA TYR A 168 -4.10 -4.36 -1.04
C TYR A 168 -3.50 -3.82 -2.33
N VAL A 169 -2.35 -4.35 -2.75
CA VAL A 169 -1.47 -3.61 -3.64
C VAL A 169 -1.12 -4.34 -4.93
N ALA A 170 -1.07 -3.58 -6.02
CA ALA A 170 -0.31 -3.91 -7.21
C ALA A 170 0.73 -2.80 -7.38
N VAL A 171 1.99 -3.05 -7.01
CA VAL A 171 3.06 -2.05 -7.12
C VAL A 171 4.20 -2.60 -7.96
N SER A 172 4.64 -1.83 -8.96
CA SER A 172 5.78 -2.20 -9.82
C SER A 172 7.14 -2.19 -9.11
N SER A 173 7.22 -1.58 -7.93
CA SER A 173 8.42 -1.51 -7.07
C SER A 173 8.10 -1.96 -5.65
N THR A 174 9.10 -2.47 -4.92
CA THR A 174 9.02 -2.76 -3.49
C THR A 174 8.45 -1.56 -2.71
N PRO A 175 7.31 -1.68 -2.02
CA PRO A 175 6.81 -0.65 -1.12
C PRO A 175 7.82 -0.34 -0.02
N ILE A 176 7.89 0.93 0.38
CA ILE A 176 8.76 1.39 1.47
C ILE A 176 7.93 1.92 2.64
N MET A 177 8.38 1.66 3.87
CA MET A 177 7.76 2.16 5.10
C MET A 177 8.80 2.73 6.08
N GLU A 178 8.41 3.79 6.77
CA GLU A 178 9.15 4.50 7.82
C GLU A 178 8.15 4.95 8.91
N ASP A 179 8.58 5.03 10.16
CA ASP A 179 7.79 5.38 11.37
C ASP A 179 6.41 4.70 11.52
N SER A 180 6.20 3.56 10.86
CA SER A 180 4.91 2.89 10.74
C SER A 180 4.88 1.53 11.43
N SER A 181 3.71 1.05 11.88
CA SER A 181 3.59 -0.20 12.65
C SER A 181 2.28 -0.97 12.47
N ASN A 182 2.30 -2.28 12.69
CA ASN A 182 1.14 -3.18 12.52
C ASN A 182 0.50 -3.05 11.10
N LEU A 183 1.31 -2.79 10.08
CA LEU A 183 0.84 -2.74 8.70
C LEU A 183 0.60 -4.17 8.19
N LYS A 184 -0.38 -4.35 7.30
CA LYS A 184 -0.64 -5.65 6.69
C LYS A 184 -0.67 -5.53 5.18
N PHE A 185 -0.13 -6.49 4.45
CA PHE A 185 -0.03 -6.44 2.99
C PHE A 185 -0.64 -7.67 2.31
N ALA A 186 -1.43 -7.44 1.27
CA ALA A 186 -1.93 -8.45 0.34
C ALA A 186 -1.70 -7.98 -1.10
N PRO A 187 -1.59 -8.89 -2.07
CA PRO A 187 -1.75 -8.52 -3.47
C PRO A 187 -3.18 -8.03 -3.73
N TRP A 188 -3.34 -7.07 -4.64
CA TRP A 188 -4.67 -6.63 -5.10
C TRP A 188 -5.37 -7.71 -5.93
N ARG A 189 -4.62 -8.47 -6.74
CA ARG A 189 -5.11 -9.60 -7.52
C ARG A 189 -4.31 -10.87 -7.18
N ASP A 190 -5.00 -11.96 -6.89
CA ASP A 190 -4.40 -13.28 -6.71
C ASP A 190 -4.37 -14.03 -8.03
N GLU A 191 -3.41 -13.65 -8.89
CA GLU A 191 -3.25 -14.27 -10.22
C GLU A 191 -2.56 -15.65 -10.12
N ASP A 192 -1.60 -15.80 -9.20
CA ASP A 192 -0.83 -17.03 -8.96
C ASP A 192 -0.92 -17.57 -7.51
N GLY A 193 -1.81 -17.02 -6.67
CA GLY A 193 -2.04 -17.44 -5.28
C GLY A 193 -0.85 -17.31 -4.31
N THR A 194 0.30 -16.84 -4.80
CA THR A 194 1.60 -16.74 -4.09
C THR A 194 2.21 -15.35 -4.25
N GLY A 195 1.36 -14.32 -4.26
CA GLY A 195 1.76 -12.91 -4.29
C GLY A 195 2.44 -12.47 -2.99
N ASP A 196 3.70 -12.87 -2.82
CA ASP A 196 4.57 -12.45 -1.72
C ASP A 196 4.88 -10.96 -1.86
N VAL A 197 4.12 -10.12 -1.14
CA VAL A 197 4.39 -8.69 -1.06
C VAL A 197 5.61 -8.47 -0.18
N HIS A 198 6.76 -8.17 -0.80
CA HIS A 198 7.96 -7.75 -0.09
C HIS A 198 7.93 -6.25 0.21
N VAL A 199 8.10 -5.86 1.47
CA VAL A 199 8.12 -4.45 1.92
C VAL A 199 9.46 -4.12 2.58
N GLN A 200 10.02 -2.96 2.23
CA GLN A 200 11.26 -2.45 2.82
C GLN A 200 10.93 -1.53 4.00
N ASP A 201 11.23 -2.01 5.20
CA ASP A 201 11.08 -1.31 6.47
C ASP A 201 12.38 -0.57 6.85
N PHE A 202 12.34 0.76 6.83
CA PHE A 202 13.46 1.63 7.24
C PHE A 202 13.56 1.80 8.76
N ASN A 203 12.47 1.53 9.49
CA ASN A 203 12.42 1.56 10.96
C ASN A 203 12.88 0.27 11.62
N ARG A 204 13.46 -0.66 10.85
CA ARG A 204 13.95 -1.94 11.35
C ARG A 204 15.19 -1.79 12.23
N VAL A 205 14.97 -1.38 13.47
CA VAL A 205 15.95 -1.52 14.55
C VAL A 205 16.19 -3.03 14.76
N LEU A 206 17.39 -3.48 14.44
CA LEU A 206 17.84 -4.81 14.81
C LEU A 206 17.94 -4.86 16.34
N ARG A 207 17.11 -5.68 16.97
CA ARG A 207 17.24 -6.05 18.38
C ARG A 207 18.50 -6.88 18.58
N ASP A 208 19.04 -6.89 19.80
CA ASP A 208 20.28 -7.59 20.16
C ASP A 208 20.21 -9.11 19.95
N ASP A 209 19.00 -9.68 19.87
CA ASP A 209 18.72 -11.09 19.53
C ASP A 209 18.76 -11.39 18.02
N GLY A 210 19.00 -10.37 17.18
CA GLY A 210 18.91 -10.45 15.71
C GLY A 210 17.48 -10.49 15.16
N MET A 211 16.48 -10.51 16.04
CA MET A 211 15.06 -10.68 15.76
C MET A 211 14.34 -9.32 15.84
N GLY A 212 14.78 -8.38 15.01
CA GLY A 212 14.09 -7.09 14.88
C GLY A 212 12.61 -7.27 14.53
N THR A 213 11.73 -6.50 15.17
CA THR A 213 10.28 -6.56 14.92
C THR A 213 9.99 -6.25 13.46
N CYS A 214 9.29 -7.15 12.78
CA CYS A 214 8.64 -6.82 11.52
C CYS A 214 7.47 -5.88 11.85
N ASN A 215 7.57 -4.62 11.46
CA ASN A 215 6.49 -3.65 11.65
C ASN A 215 5.31 -3.88 10.66
N TRP A 216 5.45 -4.87 9.79
CA TRP A 216 4.46 -5.32 8.84
C TRP A 216 4.35 -6.85 8.79
N SER A 217 3.22 -7.36 8.31
CA SER A 217 3.01 -8.78 7.93
C SER A 217 2.29 -8.89 6.59
N THR A 218 2.24 -10.10 6.02
CA THR A 218 1.26 -10.41 4.98
C THR A 218 -0.13 -10.65 5.58
N ILE A 219 -1.17 -10.58 4.74
CA ILE A 219 -2.53 -11.03 5.06
C ILE A 219 -2.68 -12.46 4.50
N ASP A 220 -3.04 -13.40 5.39
CA ASP A 220 -3.36 -14.77 5.03
C ASP A 220 -4.46 -14.82 3.97
N ALA A 221 -4.35 -15.72 2.99
CA ALA A 221 -5.28 -15.78 1.85
C ALA A 221 -6.75 -15.87 2.26
N THR A 222 -7.06 -16.60 3.34
CA THR A 222 -8.42 -16.74 3.90
C THR A 222 -8.96 -15.48 4.58
N SER A 223 -8.10 -14.52 4.91
CA SER A 223 -8.44 -13.25 5.57
C SER A 223 -8.42 -12.05 4.61
N ARG A 224 -8.16 -12.28 3.32
CA ARG A 224 -8.20 -11.23 2.28
C ARG A 224 -9.65 -11.00 1.87
N VAL A 225 -10.17 -9.82 2.20
CA VAL A 225 -11.57 -9.47 1.89
C VAL A 225 -11.72 -8.56 0.66
N LEU A 226 -10.63 -7.96 0.16
CA LEU A 226 -10.64 -7.15 -1.07
C LEU A 226 -9.91 -7.80 -2.25
N THR A 227 -9.12 -8.86 -2.03
CA THR A 227 -8.38 -9.57 -3.10
C THR A 227 -9.29 -10.57 -3.83
N GLY A 228 -9.08 -10.73 -5.14
CA GLY A 228 -9.78 -11.76 -5.93
C GLY A 228 -11.25 -11.44 -6.26
N LEU A 229 -11.72 -10.26 -5.89
CA LEU A 229 -13.04 -9.77 -6.26
C LEU A 229 -13.03 -9.23 -7.69
N ASN A 230 -13.93 -9.76 -8.52
CA ASN A 230 -13.96 -9.51 -9.96
C ASN A 230 -14.98 -8.46 -10.40
N THR A 231 -15.79 -7.93 -9.48
CA THR A 231 -16.78 -6.88 -9.77
C THR A 231 -16.64 -5.73 -8.78
N GLU A 232 -16.88 -4.51 -9.25
CA GLU A 232 -16.85 -3.30 -8.44
C GLU A 232 -17.80 -3.40 -7.23
N GLU A 233 -19.03 -3.88 -7.46
CA GLU A 233 -20.06 -4.05 -6.44
C GLU A 233 -19.61 -4.98 -5.30
N ALA A 234 -18.92 -6.07 -5.61
CA ALA A 234 -18.38 -6.98 -4.59
C ALA A 234 -17.31 -6.29 -3.74
N VAL A 235 -16.40 -5.52 -4.35
CA VAL A 235 -15.36 -4.75 -3.64
C VAL A 235 -16.01 -3.70 -2.74
N LEU A 236 -17.01 -2.95 -3.23
CA LEU A 236 -17.72 -1.95 -2.44
C LEU A 236 -18.51 -2.56 -1.28
N SER A 237 -19.12 -3.73 -1.49
CA SER A 237 -19.80 -4.49 -0.44
C SER A 237 -18.83 -4.95 0.65
N ALA A 238 -17.68 -5.52 0.27
CA ALA A 238 -16.63 -5.94 1.21
C ALA A 238 -16.00 -4.75 1.96
N ALA A 239 -15.75 -3.62 1.27
CA ALA A 239 -15.26 -2.39 1.87
C ALA A 239 -16.23 -1.81 2.92
N ARG A 240 -17.55 -1.82 2.63
CA ARG A 240 -18.59 -1.47 3.60
C ARG A 240 -18.64 -2.43 4.79
N GLY A 241 -18.42 -3.73 4.56
CA GLY A 241 -18.30 -4.73 5.62
C GLY A 241 -17.16 -4.43 6.59
N LEU A 242 -15.95 -4.16 6.05
CA LEU A 242 -14.78 -3.76 6.83
C LEU A 242 -15.01 -2.50 7.68
N LEU A 243 -15.70 -1.51 7.13
CA LEU A 243 -15.93 -0.23 7.79
C LEU A 243 -16.89 -0.34 9.00
N CYS A 244 -17.79 -1.33 8.96
CA CYS A 244 -18.79 -1.62 9.99
C CYS A 244 -18.27 -2.46 11.16
N THR A 245 -17.10 -3.11 11.03
CA THR A 245 -16.47 -3.89 12.13
C THR A 245 -15.75 -3.01 13.16
#